data_AF-A0A7V4UP84-F1
#
_entry.id   AF-A0A7V4UP84-F1
#
_cell.length_a   1.000
_cell.length_b   1.000
_cell.length_c   1.000
_cell.angle_alpha   90.00
_cell.angle_beta   90.00
_cell.angle_gamma   90.00
#
_symmetry.space_group_name_H-M   'P 1'
#
loop_
_entity.id
_entity.type
_entity.pdbx_description
1 polymer ?
#
loop_
_entity_poly.entity_id
_entity_poly.type
_entity_poly.pdbx_seq_one_letter_code
_entity_poly.pdbx_strand_id
1 'polypeptide(L)'
;RCITVKIRYADFKTMTRSKTLSAPTCFDREIFEVARQLLRKNLALGQPVRLLGVSTSGLLSSGWQEPIFDLQKRRSWEKLYRGIDRLRQKYGDDAISVATPHSRNR
;
A
#
# COMPACT_ATOMS: atom_id res chain seq x y z
N ARG A 1 8.06 3.57 -7.11
CA ARG A 1 9.03 2.44 -7.06
C ARG A 1 9.45 2.09 -5.63
N CYS A 2 9.58 3.06 -4.74
CA CYS A 2 9.98 2.82 -3.35
C CYS A 2 8.81 3.08 -2.41
N ILE A 3 8.63 2.21 -1.42
CA ILE A 3 7.61 2.33 -0.38
C ILE A 3 8.35 2.50 0.95
N THR A 4 7.95 3.49 1.72
CA THR A 4 8.56 3.84 3.01
C THR A 4 7.51 3.80 4.10
N VAL A 5 7.86 3.16 5.22
CA VAL A 5 7.06 3.14 6.46
C VAL A 5 7.80 3.94 7.52
N LYS A 6 7.09 4.90 8.11
CA LYS A 6 7.54 5.71 9.23
C LYS A 6 6.74 5.35 10.47
N ILE A 7 7.45 5.00 11.54
CA ILE A 7 6.87 4.69 12.85
C ILE A 7 7.45 5.69 13.85
N ARG A 8 6.58 6.42 14.56
CA ARG A 8 6.96 7.25 15.70
C ARG A 8 6.32 6.68 16.96
N TYR A 9 7.15 6.37 17.94
CA TYR A 9 6.70 5.84 19.22
C TYR A 9 6.35 6.98 20.20
N ALA A 10 5.76 6.63 21.34
CA ALA A 10 5.36 7.59 22.37
C ALA A 10 6.55 8.33 23.01
N ASP A 11 7.74 7.71 23.03
CA ASP A 11 9.02 8.33 23.43
C ASP A 11 9.57 9.30 22.36
N PHE A 12 8.78 9.61 21.33
CA PHE A 12 9.12 10.41 20.16
C PHE A 12 10.25 9.86 19.29
N LYS A 13 10.76 8.66 19.57
CA LYS A 13 11.72 7.98 18.71
C LYS A 13 11.06 7.66 17.38
N THR A 14 11.74 8.05 16.30
CA THR A 14 11.25 7.83 14.94
C THR A 14 12.11 6.78 14.24
N MET A 15 11.47 5.79 13.66
CA MET A 15 12.09 4.78 12.82
C MET A 15 11.47 4.84 11.43
N THR A 16 12.33 4.89 10.42
CA THR A 16 11.92 4.91 9.02
C THR A 16 12.57 3.76 8.27
N ARG A 17 11.79 3.02 7.47
CA ARG A 17 12.26 1.88 6.69
C ARG A 17 11.64 1.92 5.31
N SER A 18 12.46 1.69 4.29
CA SER A 18 12.03 1.73 2.91
C SER A 18 12.37 0.45 2.16
N LYS A 19 11.58 0.14 1.14
CA LYS A 19 11.82 -0.97 0.21
C LYS A 19 11.60 -0.47 -1.21
N THR A 20 12.63 -0.62 -2.03
CA THR A 20 12.53 -0.41 -3.47
C THR A 20 12.01 -1.68 -4.14
N LEU A 21 10.98 -1.54 -4.96
CA LEU A 21 10.41 -2.60 -5.77
C LEU A 21 11.15 -2.69 -7.11
N SER A 22 11.29 -3.92 -7.63
CA SER A 22 11.85 -4.20 -8.96
C SER A 22 10.97 -3.64 -10.08
N ALA A 23 9.65 -3.73 -9.92
CA ALA A 23 8.65 -3.15 -10.81
C ALA A 23 7.99 -1.92 -10.18
N PRO A 24 7.68 -0.86 -10.95
CA PRO A 24 6.75 0.17 -10.50
C PRO A 24 5.35 -0.44 -10.33
N THR A 25 4.66 0.04 -9.29
CA THR A 25 3.31 -0.39 -8.94
C THR A 25 2.42 0.82 -8.68
N CYS A 26 1.16 0.68 -9.06
CA CYS A 26 0.06 1.59 -8.74
C CYS A 26 -1.08 0.85 -8.02
N PHE A 27 -0.87 -0.42 -7.63
CA PHE A 27 -1.91 -1.23 -7.02
C PHE A 27 -1.88 -1.11 -5.49
N ASP A 28 -3.02 -0.72 -4.91
CA ASP A 28 -3.18 -0.55 -3.45
C ASP A 28 -2.75 -1.80 -2.68
N ARG A 29 -3.14 -2.98 -3.18
CA ARG A 29 -2.81 -4.26 -2.57
C ARG A 29 -1.31 -4.51 -2.46
N GLU A 30 -0.54 -4.22 -3.51
CA GLU A 30 0.91 -4.41 -3.48
C GLU A 30 1.57 -3.43 -2.50
N ILE A 31 1.10 -2.18 -2.48
CA ILE A 31 1.59 -1.17 -1.55
C ILE A 31 1.31 -1.60 -0.11
N PHE A 32 0.09 -2.06 0.17
CA PHE A 32 -0.32 -2.54 1.48
C PHE A 32 0.49 -3.75 1.93
N GLU A 33 0.66 -4.75 1.07
CA GLU A 33 1.43 -5.96 1.41
C GLU A 33 2.88 -5.62 1.77
N VAL A 34 3.52 -4.74 0.99
CA VAL A 34 4.90 -4.31 1.24
C VAL A 34 5.00 -3.47 2.51
N ALA A 35 4.11 -2.51 2.71
CA ALA A 35 4.07 -1.68 3.92
C ALA A 35 3.84 -2.55 5.17
N ARG A 36 2.91 -3.51 5.11
CA ARG A 36 2.65 -4.47 6.19
C ARG A 36 3.86 -5.32 6.51
N GLN A 37 4.57 -5.81 5.50
CA GLN A 37 5.82 -6.57 5.71
C GLN A 37 6.89 -5.71 6.38
N LEU A 38 7.10 -4.48 5.91
CA LEU A 38 8.06 -3.54 6.50
C LEU A 38 7.71 -3.21 7.95
N LEU A 39 6.43 -2.96 8.23
CA LEU A 39 5.92 -2.72 9.56
C LEU A 39 6.19 -3.92 10.47
N ARG A 40 5.72 -5.12 10.10
CA ARG A 40 5.89 -6.33 10.93
C ARG A 40 7.35 -6.65 11.24
N LYS A 41 8.26 -6.43 10.29
CA LYS A 41 9.70 -6.71 10.47
C LYS A 41 10.40 -5.73 11.41
N ASN A 42 9.87 -4.51 11.57
CA ASN A 42 10.59 -3.44 12.27
C ASN A 42 9.81 -2.88 13.48
N LEU A 43 8.56 -3.29 13.67
CA LEU A 43 7.75 -2.86 14.81
C LEU A 43 8.33 -3.40 16.12
N ALA A 44 8.61 -2.50 17.06
CA ALA A 44 8.96 -2.87 18.43
C ALA A 44 7.69 -3.32 19.16
N LEU A 45 7.67 -4.58 19.60
CA LEU A 45 6.57 -5.11 20.41
C LEU A 45 6.58 -4.44 21.80
N GLY A 46 5.39 -4.11 22.31
CA GLY A 46 5.23 -3.51 23.63
C GLY A 46 5.44 -1.99 23.71
N GLN A 47 5.81 -1.32 22.62
CA GLN A 47 5.90 0.13 22.58
C GLN A 47 4.67 0.77 21.91
N PRO A 48 3.99 1.74 22.57
CA PRO A 48 2.87 2.44 21.96
C PRO A 48 3.33 3.30 20.78
N VAL A 49 2.63 3.14 19.65
CA VAL A 49 2.85 3.90 18.42
C VAL A 49 1.97 5.15 18.44
N ARG A 50 2.59 6.32 18.28
CA ARG A 50 1.91 7.61 18.19
C ARG A 50 1.61 8.02 16.74
N LEU A 51 2.43 7.59 15.80
CA LEU A 51 2.23 7.86 14.38
C LEU A 51 2.73 6.68 13.55
N LEU A 52 1.89 6.27 12.61
CA LEU A 52 2.23 5.35 11.55
C LEU A 52 1.93 6.04 10.21
N GLY A 53 2.95 6.17 9.37
CA GLY A 53 2.83 6.78 8.05
C GLY A 53 3.42 5.88 6.97
N VAL A 54 2.75 5.84 5.81
CA VAL A 54 3.25 5.18 4.61
C VAL A 54 3.43 6.25 3.54
N SER A 55 4.59 6.27 2.89
CA SER A 55 4.88 7.17 1.77
C SER A 55 5.48 6.41 0.59
N THR A 56 5.17 6.88 -0.61
CA THR A 56 5.71 6.32 -1.85
C THR A 56 6.62 7.32 -2.54
N SER A 57 7.74 6.86 -3.07
CA SER A 57 8.71 7.69 -3.80
C SER A 57 9.24 6.98 -5.06
N GLY A 58 9.97 7.73 -5.89
CA GLY A 58 10.44 7.24 -7.19
C GLY A 58 9.27 6.84 -8.09
N LEU A 59 8.27 7.72 -8.20
CA LEU A 59 7.13 7.54 -9.09
C LEU A 59 7.59 7.78 -10.53
N LEU A 60 7.06 6.99 -11.46
CA LEU A 60 7.35 7.09 -12.89
C LEU A 60 6.06 7.43 -13.62
N SER A 61 6.11 8.43 -14.49
CA SER A 61 4.97 8.86 -15.33
C SER A 61 4.85 8.04 -16.62
N SER A 62 5.98 7.56 -17.18
CA SER A 62 6.02 6.75 -18.40
C SER A 62 7.35 5.98 -18.53
N GLY A 63 7.44 5.03 -19.46
CA GLY A 63 8.72 4.41 -19.85
C GLY A 63 9.12 3.15 -19.09
N TRP A 64 8.17 2.40 -18.53
CA TRP A 64 8.45 1.07 -18.00
C TRP A 64 7.88 -0.02 -18.91
N GLN A 65 8.74 -0.92 -19.36
CA GLN A 65 8.34 -2.08 -20.14
C GLN A 65 7.79 -3.15 -19.19
N GLU A 66 6.53 -3.52 -19.40
CA GLU A 66 5.89 -4.58 -18.64
C GLU A 66 6.49 -5.96 -18.99
N PRO A 67 6.59 -6.88 -18.02
CA PRO A 67 6.99 -8.26 -18.28
C PRO A 67 5.97 -8.94 -19.22
N ILE A 68 6.46 -9.57 -20.29
CA ILE A 68 5.63 -10.19 -21.34
C ILE A 68 4.66 -11.24 -20.78
N PHE A 69 5.06 -11.99 -19.75
CA PHE A 69 4.30 -13.14 -19.25
C PHE A 69 3.15 -12.79 -18.28
N ASP A 70 3.12 -11.58 -17.72
CA ASP A 70 2.11 -11.17 -16.73
C ASP A 70 1.10 -10.12 -17.26
N LEU A 71 1.18 -9.79 -18.55
CA LEU A 71 0.39 -8.72 -19.19
C LEU A 71 -1.12 -8.88 -19.00
N GLN A 72 -1.66 -10.09 -19.17
CA GLN A 72 -3.10 -10.32 -19.07
C GLN A 72 -3.63 -10.13 -17.64
N LYS A 73 -2.94 -10.69 -16.64
CA LYS A 73 -3.32 -10.54 -15.23
C LYS A 73 -3.25 -9.07 -14.83
N ARG A 74 -2.16 -8.39 -15.18
CA ARG A 74 -1.94 -6.99 -14.87
C ARG A 74 -2.99 -6.07 -15.49
N ARG A 75 -3.31 -6.25 -16.77
CA ARG A 75 -4.41 -5.52 -17.43
C ARG A 75 -5.77 -5.74 -16.76
N SER A 76 -6.06 -6.95 -16.29
CA SER A 76 -7.31 -7.24 -15.58
C SER A 76 -7.38 -6.47 -14.26
N TRP A 77 -6.28 -6.44 -13.50
CA TRP A 77 -6.17 -5.67 -12.26
C TRP A 77 -6.29 -4.16 -12.51
N GLU A 78 -5.63 -3.62 -13.54
CA GLU A 78 -5.76 -2.21 -13.91
C GLU A 78 -7.19 -1.81 -14.23
N LYS A 79 -7.92 -2.64 -14.98
CA LYS A 79 -9.35 -2.39 -15.28
C LYS A 79 -10.18 -2.36 -13.99
N LEU A 80 -9.92 -3.28 -13.06
CA LEU A 80 -10.62 -3.36 -11.78
C LEU A 80 -10.36 -2.12 -10.93
N TYR A 81 -9.10 -1.75 -10.71
CA TYR A 81 -8.74 -0.56 -9.90
C TYR A 81 -9.27 0.72 -10.53
N ARG A 82 -9.19 0.87 -11.87
CA ARG A 82 -9.80 2.01 -12.57
C ARG A 82 -11.32 2.06 -12.38
N GLY A 83 -11.98 0.92 -12.25
CA GLY A 83 -13.41 0.83 -11.92
C GLY A 83 -13.69 1.31 -10.49
N ILE A 84 -12.89 0.86 -9.52
CA ILE A 84 -12.99 1.29 -8.11
C ILE A 84 -12.76 2.79 -7.99
N ASP A 85 -11.72 3.33 -8.63
CA ASP A 85 -11.40 4.76 -8.57
C ASP A 85 -12.53 5.62 -9.14
N ARG A 86 -13.15 5.20 -10.25
CA ARG A 86 -14.33 5.88 -10.80
C ARG A 86 -15.51 5.89 -9.84
N LEU A 87 -15.70 4.78 -9.13
CA LEU A 87 -16.79 4.66 -8.15
C LEU A 87 -16.51 5.56 -6.94
N ARG A 88 -15.27 5.61 -6.44
CA ARG A 88 -14.87 6.54 -5.38
C ARG A 88 -15.01 8.00 -5.79
N GLN A 89 -14.62 8.33 -7.02
CA GLN A 89 -14.77 9.69 -7.53
C GLN A 89 -16.25 10.12 -7.62
N LYS A 90 -17.16 9.19 -7.92
CA LYS A 90 -18.60 9.50 -8.06
C LYS A 90 -19.36 9.47 -6.73
N TYR A 91 -19.02 8.55 -5.83
CA TYR A 91 -19.82 8.25 -4.63
C TYR A 91 -19.08 8.51 -3.31
N GLY A 92 -17.84 8.99 -3.36
CA GLY A 92 -16.99 9.23 -2.21
C GLY A 92 -16.09 8.04 -1.85
N ASP A 93 -15.04 8.29 -1.08
CA ASP A 93 -14.00 7.30 -0.75
C ASP A 93 -14.54 6.07 0.03
N ASP A 94 -15.59 6.26 0.83
CA ASP A 94 -16.25 5.19 1.61
C ASP A 94 -17.21 4.32 0.80
N ALA A 95 -17.51 4.68 -0.45
CA ALA A 95 -18.47 3.93 -1.26
C ALA A 95 -18.00 2.48 -1.53
N ILE A 96 -16.68 2.26 -1.62
CA ILE A 96 -16.08 0.95 -1.87
C ILE A 96 -14.79 0.78 -1.04
N SER A 97 -14.86 -0.10 -0.06
CA SER A 97 -13.72 -0.54 0.76
C SER A 97 -13.36 -2.00 0.48
N VAL A 98 -12.14 -2.36 0.84
CA VAL A 98 -11.70 -3.77 0.79
C VAL A 98 -12.58 -4.58 1.73
N ALA A 99 -13.12 -5.70 1.27
CA ALA A 99 -13.92 -6.59 2.11
C ALA A 99 -13.11 -7.01 3.34
N THR A 100 -13.51 -6.52 4.51
CA THR A 100 -12.96 -6.94 5.79
C THR A 100 -13.84 -8.07 6.32
N PRO A 101 -13.26 -9.18 6.81
CA PRO A 101 -14.05 -10.18 7.51
C PRO A 101 -14.70 -9.52 8.71
N HIS A 102 -16.04 -9.54 8.75
CA HIS A 102 -16.82 -8.99 9.85
C HIS A 102 -16.60 -9.87 11.09
N SER A 103 -15.60 -9.51 11.90
CA SER A 103 -15.35 -10.16 13.19
C SER A 103 -16.46 -9.76 14.16
N ARG A 104 -17.47 -10.62 14.27
CA ARG A 104 -18.51 -10.53 15.28
C ARG A 104 -17.88 -10.89 16.63
N ASN A 105 -17.39 -9.89 17.37
CA ASN A 105 -17.01 -10.09 18.77
C ASN A 105 -18.28 -10.45 19.56
N ARG A 106 -18.27 -11.63 20.18
CA ARG A 106 -19.14 -11.97 21.31
C ARG A 106 -18.38 -11.65 22.60
#